data_AF-A0A1X4H7X3-F1
#
_entry.id   AF-A0A1X4H7X3-F1
#
_cell.length_a   1.000
_cell.length_b   1.000
_cell.length_c   1.000
_cell.angle_alpha   90.00
_cell.angle_beta   90.00
_cell.angle_gamma   90.00
#
_symmetry.space_group_name_H-M   'P 1'
#
loop_
_entity.id
_entity.type
_entity.pdbx_description
1 polymer ?
#
loop_
_entity_poly.entity_id
_entity_poly.type
_entity_poly.pdbx_seq_one_letter_code
_entity_poly.pdbx_strand_id
1 'polypeptide(L)'
;MSNTRGAGPAVTLVRNATALATVDGTTFLVDPLFASEGTLPPTDNTPNDRRNPLVPLPDVDLSHDAVIVTHRHPDHFDDAAAERLDADVPLFCQPAEADAFVEDGFTDVRPVEETLAEFDPDAVVLNGGAAQFNHGEPITMGVEDVAAVREATDAPVAVVHMEAINHCLLSREELRAETADVLIPEDGERIEF
;
A
#
# COMPACT_ATOMS: atom_id res chain seq x y z
N MET A 1 -11.90 27.29 25.44
CA MET A 1 -12.15 26.28 24.38
C MET A 1 -11.09 26.53 23.31
N SER A 2 -9.95 25.84 23.42
CA SER A 2 -8.87 25.95 22.44
C SER A 2 -9.17 24.96 21.32
N ASN A 3 -9.53 25.47 20.15
CA ASN A 3 -9.74 24.67 18.96
C ASN A 3 -8.39 24.47 18.29
N THR A 4 -7.55 23.59 18.85
CA THR A 4 -6.39 23.07 18.12
C THR A 4 -6.93 22.04 17.14
N ARG A 5 -7.43 22.50 15.99
CA ARG A 5 -7.45 21.63 14.82
C ARG A 5 -6.00 21.24 14.58
N GLY A 6 -5.68 19.96 14.77
CA GLY A 6 -4.44 19.39 14.26
C GLY A 6 -4.28 19.77 12.78
N ALA A 7 -3.04 19.81 12.29
CA ALA A 7 -2.82 19.99 10.87
C ALA A 7 -3.71 19.00 10.10
N GLY A 8 -4.45 19.51 9.11
CA GLY A 8 -5.31 18.65 8.28
C GLY A 8 -4.49 17.57 7.57
N PRO A 9 -5.16 16.60 6.93
CA PRO A 9 -4.45 15.54 6.22
C PRO A 9 -3.46 16.13 5.20
N ALA A 10 -2.27 15.55 5.15
CA ALA A 10 -1.18 16.03 4.30
C ALA A 10 -0.44 14.85 3.66
N VAL A 11 0.07 15.06 2.45
CA VAL A 11 0.92 14.08 1.76
C VAL A 11 2.14 14.79 1.22
N THR A 12 3.33 14.25 1.50
CA THR A 12 4.59 14.66 0.90
C THR A 12 5.11 13.51 0.04
N LEU A 13 5.15 13.72 -1.26
CA LEU A 13 5.84 12.79 -2.17
C LEU A 13 7.34 12.91 -1.97
N VAL A 14 8.01 11.79 -1.69
CA VAL A 14 9.47 11.70 -1.64
C VAL A 14 9.99 11.35 -3.03
N ARG A 15 9.68 10.15 -3.54
CA ARG A 15 9.90 9.72 -4.94
C ARG A 15 9.22 8.38 -5.20
N ASN A 16 8.88 8.09 -6.45
CA ASN A 16 8.14 6.86 -6.81
C ASN A 16 6.87 6.70 -5.95
N ALA A 17 6.66 5.54 -5.33
CA ALA A 17 5.61 5.29 -4.35
C ALA A 17 5.98 5.78 -2.93
N THR A 18 7.24 6.15 -2.67
CA THR A 18 7.68 6.63 -1.36
C THR A 18 7.03 7.97 -1.03
N ALA A 19 6.21 7.98 0.02
CA ALA A 19 5.51 9.17 0.47
C ALA A 19 5.38 9.20 2.00
N LEU A 20 5.27 10.41 2.54
CA LEU A 20 4.80 10.63 3.91
C LEU A 20 3.34 11.02 3.84
N ALA A 21 2.46 10.28 4.51
CA ALA A 21 1.04 10.60 4.63
C ALA A 21 0.73 10.90 6.10
N THR A 22 0.30 12.12 6.40
CA THR A 22 -0.12 12.52 7.75
C THR A 22 -1.63 12.58 7.80
N VAL A 23 -2.24 11.84 8.73
CA VAL A 23 -3.68 11.85 9.02
C VAL A 23 -3.86 11.93 10.52
N ASP A 24 -4.68 12.89 10.98
CA ASP A 24 -4.97 13.13 12.39
C ASP A 24 -3.75 13.24 13.33
N GLY A 25 -2.62 13.71 12.78
CA GLY A 25 -1.37 13.90 13.52
C GLY A 25 -0.43 12.70 13.49
N THR A 26 -0.86 11.54 12.98
CA THR A 26 -0.02 10.37 12.74
C THR A 26 0.56 10.43 11.34
N THR A 27 1.87 10.23 11.19
CA THR A 27 2.57 10.23 9.91
C THR A 27 3.03 8.84 9.54
N PHE A 28 2.60 8.36 8.38
CA PHE A 28 2.98 7.08 7.80
C PHE A 28 4.03 7.29 6.72
N LEU A 29 5.10 6.50 6.75
CA LEU A 29 6.03 6.35 5.64
C LEU A 29 5.57 5.18 4.76
N VAL A 30 5.10 5.50 3.55
CA VAL A 30 4.57 4.53 2.60
C VAL A 30 5.67 4.13 1.62
N ASP A 31 5.80 2.83 1.34
CA ASP A 31 6.67 2.22 0.31
C ASP A 31 8.08 2.84 0.25
N PRO A 32 8.90 2.65 1.31
CA PRO A 32 10.22 3.25 1.40
C PRO A 32 11.21 2.65 0.38
N LEU A 33 11.62 3.47 -0.57
CA LEU A 33 12.70 3.21 -1.52
C LEU A 33 13.87 4.14 -1.20
N PHE A 34 14.96 3.63 -0.60
CA PHE A 34 16.08 4.46 -0.12
C PHE A 34 17.39 4.32 -0.92
N ALA A 35 17.45 3.42 -1.89
CA ALA A 35 18.59 3.21 -2.77
C ALA A 35 19.10 4.52 -3.41
N SER A 36 20.42 4.65 -3.49
CA SER A 36 21.01 5.77 -4.23
C SER A 36 20.66 5.68 -5.72
N GLU A 37 20.66 6.82 -6.41
CA GLU A 37 20.37 6.88 -7.85
C GLU A 37 21.22 5.85 -8.64
N GLY A 38 20.55 5.02 -9.45
CA GLY A 38 21.19 4.06 -10.34
C GLY A 38 21.83 2.82 -9.67
N THR A 39 21.59 2.54 -8.39
CA THR A 39 22.19 1.38 -7.71
C THR A 39 21.43 0.07 -7.90
N LEU A 40 20.12 0.12 -8.08
CA LEU A 40 19.27 -1.04 -8.35
C LEU A 40 19.32 -1.45 -9.82
N PRO A 41 19.20 -2.76 -10.14
CA PRO A 41 19.09 -3.21 -11.52
C PRO A 41 17.84 -2.62 -12.21
N PRO A 42 17.81 -2.60 -13.55
CA PRO A 42 16.58 -2.28 -14.28
C PRO A 42 15.48 -3.28 -13.94
N THR A 43 14.24 -2.82 -13.93
CA THR A 43 13.08 -3.73 -13.83
C THR A 43 13.02 -4.62 -15.07
N ASP A 44 12.89 -5.92 -14.85
CA ASP A 44 12.81 -6.90 -15.93
C ASP A 44 11.63 -6.63 -16.88
N ASN A 45 11.78 -7.03 -18.14
CA ASN A 45 10.75 -6.90 -19.18
C ASN A 45 10.26 -5.45 -19.46
N THR A 46 11.08 -4.44 -19.19
CA THR A 46 10.76 -3.04 -19.53
C THR A 46 11.46 -2.57 -20.83
N PRO A 47 10.94 -1.53 -21.53
CA PRO A 47 11.49 -1.07 -22.81
C PRO A 47 12.91 -0.48 -22.77
N ASN A 48 13.51 -0.35 -21.58
CA ASN A 48 14.84 0.22 -21.39
C ASN A 48 15.58 -0.50 -20.25
N ASP A 49 16.90 -0.38 -20.25
CA ASP A 49 17.81 -1.03 -19.30
C ASP A 49 18.42 -0.03 -18.31
N ARG A 50 17.70 1.06 -18.00
CA ARG A 50 18.19 2.08 -17.07
C ARG A 50 18.14 1.53 -15.65
N ARG A 51 19.24 1.74 -14.92
CA ARG A 51 19.33 1.39 -13.50
C ARG A 51 18.49 2.33 -12.65
N ASN A 52 17.88 1.78 -11.61
CA ASN A 52 16.96 2.48 -10.72
C ASN A 52 17.63 2.84 -9.39
N PRO A 53 17.09 3.79 -8.63
CA PRO A 53 16.10 4.78 -9.04
C PRO A 53 16.69 5.77 -10.04
N LEU A 54 15.86 6.37 -10.91
CA LEU A 54 16.33 7.28 -11.97
C LEU A 54 16.69 8.69 -11.50
N VAL A 55 16.41 8.98 -10.22
CA VAL A 55 16.62 10.28 -9.59
C VAL A 55 17.15 10.06 -8.16
N PRO A 56 17.94 11.00 -7.61
CA PRO A 56 18.45 10.87 -6.26
C PRO A 56 17.31 10.91 -5.23
N LEU A 57 17.55 10.34 -4.06
CA LEU A 57 16.65 10.52 -2.91
C LEU A 57 16.69 12.00 -2.51
N PRO A 58 15.56 12.73 -2.50
CA PRO A 58 15.57 14.14 -2.10
C PRO A 58 15.85 14.28 -0.60
N ASP A 59 16.42 15.42 -0.24
CA ASP A 59 16.65 15.81 1.16
C ASP A 59 15.32 16.25 1.79
N VAL A 60 14.61 15.29 2.38
CA VAL A 60 13.32 15.45 3.05
C VAL A 60 13.43 14.83 4.45
N ASP A 61 12.82 15.44 5.45
CA ASP A 61 12.67 14.83 6.77
C ASP A 61 11.73 13.63 6.67
N LEU A 62 12.27 12.44 6.88
CA LEU A 62 11.56 11.16 6.78
C LEU A 62 11.07 10.68 8.14
N SER A 63 10.95 11.54 9.14
CA SER A 63 10.35 11.20 10.44
C SER A 63 8.91 10.72 10.26
N HIS A 64 8.57 9.60 10.90
CA HIS A 64 7.28 8.93 10.81
C HIS A 64 6.97 8.18 12.11
N ASP A 65 5.70 7.84 12.30
CA ASP A 65 5.19 7.07 13.43
C ASP A 65 5.01 5.59 13.08
N ALA A 66 4.80 5.28 11.80
CA ALA A 66 4.61 3.94 11.27
C ALA A 66 5.05 3.83 9.80
N VAL A 67 5.26 2.61 9.33
CA VAL A 67 5.61 2.27 7.95
C VAL A 67 4.47 1.47 7.33
N ILE A 68 4.16 1.73 6.06
CA ILE A 68 3.28 0.90 5.26
C ILE A 68 4.10 0.38 4.08
N VAL A 69 4.18 -0.93 3.91
CA VAL A 69 4.75 -1.56 2.72
C VAL A 69 3.63 -2.30 1.99
N THR A 70 3.31 -1.84 0.79
CA THR A 70 2.21 -2.42 0.00
C THR A 70 2.55 -3.78 -0.57
N HIS A 71 3.80 -3.97 -0.99
CA HIS A 71 4.41 -5.22 -1.41
C HIS A 71 5.94 -5.08 -1.46
N ARG A 72 6.66 -6.20 -1.52
CA ARG A 72 8.13 -6.26 -1.39
C ARG A 72 8.92 -6.17 -2.69
N HIS A 73 8.39 -5.59 -3.75
CA HIS A 73 9.22 -5.29 -4.92
C HIS A 73 10.29 -4.22 -4.58
N PRO A 74 11.50 -4.29 -5.16
CA PRO A 74 12.59 -3.36 -4.82
C PRO A 74 12.31 -1.88 -5.07
N ASP A 75 11.28 -1.51 -5.83
CA ASP A 75 10.85 -0.13 -6.04
C ASP A 75 9.82 0.36 -5.00
N HIS A 76 9.37 -0.52 -4.11
CA HIS A 76 8.49 -0.24 -2.97
C HIS A 76 9.17 -0.51 -1.62
N PHE A 77 10.07 -1.50 -1.54
CA PHE A 77 10.86 -1.80 -0.36
C PHE A 77 12.20 -2.41 -0.78
N ASP A 78 13.31 -1.72 -0.49
CA ASP A 78 14.65 -2.15 -0.86
C ASP A 78 15.55 -2.43 0.35
N ASP A 79 16.70 -3.08 0.11
CA ASP A 79 17.68 -3.39 1.18
C ASP A 79 18.10 -2.13 1.94
N ALA A 80 18.20 -0.98 1.26
CA ALA A 80 18.53 0.29 1.91
C ALA A 80 17.41 0.78 2.86
N ALA A 81 16.15 0.48 2.57
CA ALA A 81 15.05 0.71 3.50
C ALA A 81 15.11 -0.25 4.69
N ALA A 82 15.28 -1.55 4.42
CA ALA A 82 15.40 -2.57 5.48
C ALA A 82 16.53 -2.24 6.47
N GLU A 83 17.68 -1.76 5.98
CA GLU A 83 18.84 -1.38 6.82
C GLU A 83 18.63 -0.09 7.62
N ARG A 84 17.78 0.83 7.14
CA ARG A 84 17.66 2.19 7.72
C ARG A 84 16.43 2.37 8.61
N LEU A 85 15.42 1.53 8.47
CA LEU A 85 14.23 1.58 9.32
C LEU A 85 14.54 1.02 10.70
N ASP A 86 13.90 1.60 11.72
CA ASP A 86 13.96 1.05 13.08
C ASP A 86 13.20 -0.27 13.12
N ALA A 87 13.80 -1.32 13.68
CA ALA A 87 13.20 -2.66 13.73
C ALA A 87 11.88 -2.71 14.52
N ASP A 88 11.71 -1.81 15.49
CA ASP A 88 10.51 -1.72 16.34
C ASP A 88 9.45 -0.76 15.80
N VAL A 89 9.62 -0.19 14.59
CA VAL A 89 8.58 0.66 13.98
C VAL A 89 7.35 -0.19 13.65
N PRO A 90 6.12 0.27 13.95
CA PRO A 90 4.92 -0.39 13.47
C PRO A 90 4.95 -0.48 11.95
N LEU A 91 5.04 -1.69 11.41
CA LEU A 91 5.14 -1.96 9.97
C LEU A 91 3.88 -2.67 9.52
N PHE A 92 3.06 -1.98 8.72
CA PHE A 92 1.87 -2.52 8.10
C PHE A 92 2.20 -3.14 6.75
N CYS A 93 1.84 -4.40 6.54
CA CYS A 93 2.14 -5.13 5.29
C CYS A 93 1.02 -6.08 4.86
N GLN A 94 1.19 -6.68 3.68
CA GLN A 94 0.37 -7.81 3.26
C GLN A 94 0.59 -9.02 4.18
N PRO A 95 -0.45 -9.79 4.52
CA PRO A 95 -0.32 -10.99 5.34
C PRO A 95 0.69 -12.00 4.80
N ALA A 96 0.73 -12.19 3.47
CA ALA A 96 1.66 -13.12 2.82
C ALA A 96 3.14 -12.75 2.97
N GLU A 97 3.44 -11.50 3.32
CA GLU A 97 4.82 -10.98 3.43
C GLU A 97 5.29 -10.83 4.88
N ALA A 98 4.39 -11.05 5.85
CA ALA A 98 4.63 -10.78 7.26
C ALA A 98 5.82 -11.58 7.83
N ASP A 99 5.84 -12.89 7.58
CA ASP A 99 6.95 -13.76 8.02
C ASP A 99 8.29 -13.27 7.49
N ALA A 100 8.31 -12.79 6.24
CA ALA A 100 9.53 -12.32 5.61
C ALA A 100 10.03 -11.00 6.22
N PHE A 101 9.14 -10.11 6.70
CA PHE A 101 9.57 -8.92 7.47
C PHE A 101 10.10 -9.30 8.86
N VAL A 102 9.52 -10.31 9.49
CA VAL A 102 10.06 -10.84 10.75
C VAL A 102 11.45 -11.45 10.54
N GLU A 103 11.67 -12.16 9.43
CA GLU A 103 12.99 -12.69 9.03
C GLU A 103 14.02 -11.59 8.77
N ASP A 104 13.59 -10.44 8.24
CA ASP A 104 14.43 -9.25 8.08
C ASP A 104 14.76 -8.55 9.41
N GLY A 105 14.08 -8.93 10.50
CA GLY A 105 14.37 -8.47 11.86
C GLY A 105 13.39 -7.44 12.43
N PHE A 106 12.29 -7.12 11.73
CA PHE A 106 11.23 -6.27 12.27
C PHE A 106 10.47 -6.99 13.40
N THR A 107 10.13 -6.25 14.46
CA THR A 107 9.56 -6.80 15.70
C THR A 107 8.09 -6.41 15.93
N ASP A 108 7.61 -5.34 15.28
CA ASP A 108 6.20 -4.90 15.29
C ASP A 108 5.61 -4.93 13.87
N VAL A 109 5.50 -6.15 13.32
CA VAL A 109 4.90 -6.42 12.01
C VAL A 109 3.40 -6.63 12.18
N ARG A 110 2.60 -5.82 11.47
CA ARG A 110 1.14 -5.79 11.54
C ARG A 110 0.54 -6.08 10.18
N PRO A 111 0.23 -7.35 9.88
CA PRO A 111 -0.56 -7.70 8.71
C PRO A 111 -1.85 -6.88 8.67
N VAL A 112 -2.30 -6.47 7.48
CA VAL A 112 -3.53 -5.67 7.33
C VAL A 112 -4.75 -6.37 7.98
N GLU A 113 -4.84 -7.69 7.96
CA GLU A 113 -5.92 -8.43 8.64
C GLU A 113 -5.95 -8.19 10.15
N GLU A 114 -4.79 -8.29 10.83
CA GLU A 114 -4.67 -8.04 12.27
C GLU A 114 -4.90 -6.56 12.60
N THR A 115 -4.46 -5.68 11.71
CA THR A 115 -4.65 -4.23 11.81
C THR A 115 -6.12 -3.85 11.77
N LEU A 116 -6.89 -4.45 10.86
CA LEU A 116 -8.33 -4.21 10.77
C LEU A 116 -9.06 -4.61 12.07
N ALA A 117 -8.62 -5.69 12.71
CA ALA A 117 -9.16 -6.13 14.00
C ALA A 117 -8.73 -5.23 15.18
N GLU A 118 -7.50 -4.70 15.17
CA GLU A 118 -6.99 -3.82 16.23
C GLU A 118 -7.64 -2.43 16.21
N PHE A 119 -7.77 -1.83 15.02
CA PHE A 119 -8.13 -0.43 14.88
C PHE A 119 -9.62 -0.18 14.64
N ASP A 120 -10.41 -1.21 14.32
CA ASP A 120 -11.87 -1.14 14.11
C ASP A 120 -12.28 0.09 13.27
N PRO A 121 -11.80 0.18 12.01
CA PRO A 121 -12.00 1.38 11.21
C PRO A 121 -13.47 1.59 10.87
N ASP A 122 -13.92 2.84 10.74
CA ASP A 122 -15.29 3.16 10.30
C ASP A 122 -15.55 2.78 8.83
N ALA A 123 -14.48 2.61 8.02
CA ALA A 123 -14.55 2.24 6.60
C ALA A 123 -13.20 1.73 6.07
N VAL A 124 -13.23 0.91 5.02
CA VAL A 124 -12.04 0.42 4.31
C VAL A 124 -12.19 0.69 2.81
N VAL A 125 -11.11 1.14 2.15
CA VAL A 125 -11.08 1.32 0.68
C VAL A 125 -9.90 0.56 0.11
N LEU A 126 -10.16 -0.32 -0.86
CA LEU A 126 -9.20 -1.21 -1.49
C LEU A 126 -9.02 -0.85 -2.97
N ASN A 127 -7.78 -0.92 -3.46
CA ASN A 127 -7.52 -0.91 -4.90
C ASN A 127 -7.61 -2.34 -5.43
N GLY A 128 -8.69 -2.65 -6.15
CA GLY A 128 -8.93 -3.97 -6.74
C GLY A 128 -8.53 -4.03 -8.21
N GLY A 129 -9.22 -4.90 -8.95
CA GLY A 129 -9.12 -5.02 -10.40
C GLY A 129 -8.10 -6.05 -10.88
N ALA A 130 -7.42 -6.75 -9.95
CA ALA A 130 -6.39 -7.75 -10.24
C ALA A 130 -5.47 -7.30 -11.39
N ALA A 131 -4.97 -6.07 -11.29
CA ALA A 131 -4.17 -5.48 -12.35
C ALA A 131 -2.91 -6.33 -12.56
N GLN A 132 -2.54 -6.65 -13.79
CA GLN A 132 -1.43 -7.57 -14.04
C GLN A 132 -0.67 -7.20 -15.32
N PHE A 133 0.67 -7.30 -15.28
CA PHE A 133 1.48 -7.25 -16.49
C PHE A 133 1.32 -8.55 -17.32
N ASN A 134 1.96 -8.62 -18.49
CA ASN A 134 1.87 -9.80 -19.37
C ASN A 134 2.25 -11.13 -18.67
N HIS A 135 3.07 -11.04 -17.62
CA HIS A 135 3.54 -12.15 -16.79
C HIS A 135 3.66 -11.67 -15.34
N GLY A 136 3.60 -12.60 -14.37
CA GLY A 136 3.72 -12.31 -12.93
C GLY A 136 2.40 -12.52 -12.17
N GLU A 137 2.35 -12.11 -10.92
CA GLU A 137 1.14 -12.09 -10.09
C GLU A 137 0.41 -10.74 -10.24
N PRO A 138 -0.88 -10.64 -9.84
CA PRO A 138 -1.57 -9.36 -9.78
C PRO A 138 -0.84 -8.34 -8.89
N ILE A 139 -0.81 -7.08 -9.34
CA ILE A 139 -0.23 -5.92 -8.64
C ILE A 139 -1.30 -5.13 -7.86
N THR A 140 -2.58 -5.47 -8.01
CA THR A 140 -3.68 -4.97 -7.18
C THR A 140 -4.56 -6.13 -6.75
N MET A 141 -5.41 -5.88 -5.75
CA MET A 141 -6.17 -6.93 -5.05
C MET A 141 -7.12 -7.68 -5.99
N GLY A 142 -7.10 -9.01 -5.88
CA GLY A 142 -8.02 -9.94 -6.51
C GLY A 142 -9.23 -10.26 -5.63
N VAL A 143 -9.99 -11.28 -6.03
CA VAL A 143 -11.17 -11.74 -5.29
C VAL A 143 -10.78 -12.26 -3.91
N GLU A 144 -9.73 -13.08 -3.81
CA GLU A 144 -9.32 -13.66 -2.53
C GLU A 144 -8.88 -12.58 -1.53
N ASP A 145 -8.13 -11.57 -1.99
CA ASP A 145 -7.65 -10.48 -1.13
C ASP A 145 -8.81 -9.63 -0.59
N VAL A 146 -9.78 -9.29 -1.45
CA VAL A 146 -10.97 -8.53 -1.04
C VAL A 146 -11.82 -9.33 -0.06
N ALA A 147 -11.99 -10.63 -0.30
CA ALA A 147 -12.71 -11.52 0.61
C ALA A 147 -12.01 -11.61 1.98
N ALA A 148 -10.68 -11.75 2.00
CA ALA A 148 -9.91 -11.79 3.24
C ALA A 148 -10.07 -10.50 4.06
N VAL A 149 -9.97 -9.32 3.42
CA VAL A 149 -10.22 -8.03 4.08
C VAL A 149 -11.66 -7.95 4.61
N ARG A 150 -12.64 -8.38 3.81
CA ARG A 150 -14.06 -8.39 4.22
C ARG A 150 -14.30 -9.32 5.41
N GLU A 151 -13.64 -10.46 5.49
CA GLU A 151 -13.72 -11.38 6.64
C GLU A 151 -13.04 -10.81 7.90
N ALA A 152 -12.01 -9.97 7.72
CA ALA A 152 -11.22 -9.41 8.81
C ALA A 152 -11.85 -8.18 9.51
N THR A 153 -12.91 -7.59 8.96
CA THR A 153 -13.56 -6.40 9.54
C THR A 153 -15.07 -6.45 9.38
N ASP A 154 -15.83 -5.75 10.22
CA ASP A 154 -17.26 -5.48 10.01
C ASP A 154 -17.50 -4.10 9.32
N ALA A 155 -16.46 -3.27 9.21
CA ALA A 155 -16.51 -1.97 8.53
C ALA A 155 -16.99 -2.10 7.07
N PRO A 156 -17.69 -1.11 6.49
CA PRO A 156 -18.00 -1.15 5.07
C PRO A 156 -16.71 -1.08 4.24
N VAL A 157 -16.54 -2.03 3.32
CA VAL A 157 -15.39 -2.13 2.42
C VAL A 157 -15.78 -1.64 1.03
N ALA A 158 -15.07 -0.69 0.47
CA ALA A 158 -15.24 -0.24 -0.91
C ALA A 158 -14.06 -0.66 -1.79
N VAL A 159 -14.32 -1.17 -3.00
CA VAL A 159 -13.27 -1.58 -3.94
C VAL A 159 -13.26 -0.67 -5.17
N VAL A 160 -12.16 0.07 -5.34
CA VAL A 160 -11.94 1.03 -6.42
C VAL A 160 -10.86 0.52 -7.39
N HIS A 161 -10.43 1.36 -8.34
CA HIS A 161 -9.38 1.01 -9.32
C HIS A 161 -9.76 -0.17 -10.25
N MET A 162 -11.05 -0.25 -10.64
CA MET A 162 -11.58 -1.31 -11.50
C MET A 162 -11.63 -0.85 -12.98
N GLU A 163 -11.29 -1.74 -13.91
CA GLU A 163 -11.60 -1.70 -15.37
C GLU A 163 -11.18 -0.47 -16.19
N ALA A 164 -10.70 0.61 -15.57
CA ALA A 164 -10.36 1.85 -16.27
C ALA A 164 -9.09 1.72 -17.13
N ILE A 165 -8.24 0.73 -16.84
CA ILE A 165 -6.98 0.45 -17.53
C ILE A 165 -6.98 -1.00 -18.02
N ASN A 166 -6.38 -1.24 -19.18
CA ASN A 166 -6.42 -2.52 -19.90
C ASN A 166 -5.74 -3.70 -19.17
N HIS A 167 -4.98 -3.44 -18.12
CA HIS A 167 -4.36 -4.48 -17.30
C HIS A 167 -5.20 -4.87 -16.09
N CYS A 168 -6.31 -4.17 -15.80
CA CYS A 168 -7.27 -4.58 -14.77
C CYS A 168 -8.05 -5.79 -15.32
N LEU A 169 -7.66 -6.99 -14.92
CA LEU A 169 -8.21 -8.22 -15.47
C LEU A 169 -9.49 -8.67 -14.76
N LEU A 170 -9.74 -8.19 -13.54
CA LEU A 170 -10.95 -8.47 -12.78
C LEU A 170 -12.00 -7.37 -13.01
N SER A 171 -13.16 -7.75 -13.53
CA SER A 171 -14.28 -6.84 -13.75
C SER A 171 -15.06 -6.55 -12.47
N ARG A 172 -15.83 -5.45 -12.46
CA ARG A 172 -16.78 -5.17 -11.38
C ARG A 172 -17.86 -6.24 -11.28
N GLU A 173 -18.31 -6.77 -12.42
CA GLU A 173 -19.31 -7.83 -12.49
C GLU A 173 -18.82 -9.11 -11.83
N GLU A 174 -17.60 -9.55 -12.18
CA GLU A 174 -16.98 -10.74 -11.56
C GLU A 174 -16.76 -10.53 -10.06
N LEU A 175 -16.21 -9.38 -9.63
CA LEU A 175 -16.00 -9.13 -8.21
C LEU A 175 -17.32 -9.13 -7.43
N ARG A 176 -18.39 -8.52 -7.95
CA ARG A 176 -19.74 -8.56 -7.33
C ARG A 176 -20.32 -9.97 -7.24
N ALA A 177 -19.97 -10.86 -8.17
CA ALA A 177 -20.46 -12.23 -8.20
C ALA A 177 -19.75 -13.11 -7.16
N GLU A 178 -18.47 -12.84 -6.90
CA GLU A 178 -17.61 -13.67 -6.05
C GLU A 178 -17.45 -13.12 -4.61
N THR A 179 -17.86 -11.87 -4.35
CA THR A 179 -17.79 -11.24 -3.02
C THR A 179 -19.15 -10.74 -2.56
N ALA A 180 -19.40 -10.80 -1.25
CA ALA A 180 -20.60 -10.27 -0.61
C ALA A 180 -20.27 -9.08 0.29
N ASP A 181 -21.24 -8.18 0.47
CA ASP A 181 -21.15 -7.07 1.44
C ASP A 181 -19.94 -6.13 1.24
N VAL A 182 -19.56 -5.92 -0.03
CA VAL A 182 -18.59 -4.92 -0.47
C VAL A 182 -19.23 -3.89 -1.40
N LEU A 183 -18.80 -2.65 -1.31
CA LEU A 183 -19.25 -1.52 -2.13
C LEU A 183 -18.34 -1.41 -3.37
N ILE A 184 -18.90 -1.53 -4.56
CA ILE A 184 -18.12 -1.47 -5.82
C ILE A 184 -18.71 -0.33 -6.66
N PRO A 185 -18.15 0.90 -6.58
CA PRO A 185 -18.70 2.06 -7.27
C PRO A 185 -18.46 2.01 -8.77
N GLU A 186 -19.40 2.57 -9.53
CA GLU A 186 -19.20 2.95 -10.93
C GLU A 186 -18.30 4.20 -11.04
N ASP A 187 -17.74 4.44 -12.23
CA ASP A 187 -16.90 5.62 -12.46
C ASP A 187 -17.68 6.93 -12.22
N GLY A 188 -17.20 7.74 -11.28
CA GLY A 188 -17.85 8.99 -10.88
C GLY A 188 -18.96 8.84 -9.82
N GLU A 189 -19.23 7.63 -9.35
CA GLU A 189 -20.15 7.39 -8.23
C GLU A 189 -19.53 7.84 -6.90
N ARG A 190 -20.34 8.49 -6.06
CA ARG A 190 -19.97 8.89 -4.71
C ARG A 190 -20.52 7.85 -3.72
N ILE A 191 -19.64 7.26 -2.93
CA ILE A 191 -19.99 6.40 -1.79
C ILE A 191 -19.96 7.23 -0.51
N GLU A 192 -20.91 6.96 0.39
CA GLU A 192 -20.92 7.46 1.77
C GLU A 192 -20.90 6.25 2.71
N PHE A 193 -20.05 6.31 3.74
CA PHE A 193 -19.83 5.26 4.74
C PHE A 193 -20.65 5.55 5.99
#